data_AF-A0A8J3XRW9-F1
#
_entry.id   AF-A0A8J3XRW9-F1
#
_cell.length_a   1.000
_cell.length_b   1.000
_cell.length_c   1.000
_cell.angle_alpha   90.00
_cell.angle_beta   90.00
_cell.angle_gamma   90.00
#
_symmetry.space_group_name_H-M   'P 1'
#
loop_
_entity.id
_entity.type
_entity.pdbx_description
1 polymer ?
#
loop_
_entity_poly.entity_id
_entity_poly.type
_entity_poly.pdbx_seq_one_letter_code
_entity_poly.pdbx_strand_id
1 'polypeptide(L)'
;MSGLAGGLVFGVIMALIGFLPTVAAIVRTDSIPLAFAVHMLFAAIIGAGFGVLVVRQRAQARELLFWGLVYGALWWFLGPLTLLPILLGRPVTWDVASGQALLPSLIGHLVYGAVTAAAFAFLRRSRTPGTRRLRVVSVMRGMTAGVLAAVVLVAALRVMAEQVPYGLLVTGLLAGAGYALLFGDRPEGTGPALIRGMAYGFAWWILVALTVPSLVSEGTLRWSVADVRAAVPQLPAHLLLGSGIAATFTWLGGLGRALFEDDVRRLHPGESGPGRARAAGYGAVAGLAGGLVFALVLYPSGLLPTVARLARATTVGPGLLVHLVIALTVGISYAIFFRGRSFDLTSGLGWGVSYGFLWWILGALTLAPVLLGGTPRWTAADLAAAFPALIGHLAYGATLGAVYQRLEQRASPWWLTRGQAEAERRTSMREQTLGSAPALWTLVLLMALTIPILITN
;
A
#
# COMPACT_ATOMS: atom_id res chain seq x y z
N MET A 1 -3.33 22.27 16.19
CA MET A 1 -2.25 21.59 16.94
C MET A 1 -1.60 20.46 16.15
N SER A 2 -2.30 19.39 15.76
CA SER A 2 -1.70 18.32 14.92
C SER A 2 -1.15 18.83 13.59
N GLY A 3 -1.89 19.73 12.91
CA GLY A 3 -1.43 20.38 11.67
C GLY A 3 -0.18 21.24 11.85
N LEU A 4 0.03 21.84 13.02
CA LEU A 4 1.25 22.61 13.32
C LEU A 4 2.45 21.68 13.51
N ALA A 5 2.27 20.51 14.11
CA ALA A 5 3.35 19.52 14.23
C ALA A 5 3.79 19.01 12.84
N GLY A 6 2.84 18.65 11.98
CA GLY A 6 3.14 18.31 10.59
C GLY A 6 3.74 19.49 9.82
N GLY A 7 3.18 20.69 10.02
CA GLY A 7 3.63 21.93 9.40
C GLY A 7 5.07 22.29 9.75
N LEU A 8 5.46 22.13 11.01
CA LEU A 8 6.82 22.37 11.48
C LEU A 8 7.82 21.43 10.79
N VAL A 9 7.54 20.12 10.80
CA VAL A 9 8.40 19.13 10.12
C VAL A 9 8.48 19.43 8.63
N PHE A 10 7.36 19.72 7.98
CA PHE A 10 7.34 20.02 6.56
C PHE A 10 7.99 21.37 6.23
N GLY A 11 7.90 22.36 7.12
CA GLY A 11 8.57 23.65 6.97
C GLY A 11 10.10 23.50 7.03
N VAL A 12 10.61 22.66 7.94
CA VAL A 12 12.04 22.28 7.99
C VAL A 12 12.43 21.56 6.70
N ILE A 13 11.63 20.61 6.24
CA ILE A 13 11.86 19.92 4.96
C ILE A 13 11.94 20.92 3.81
N MET A 14 10.98 21.86 3.69
CA MET A 14 10.99 22.88 2.65
C MET A 14 12.21 23.79 2.71
N ALA A 15 12.75 24.07 3.90
CA ALA A 15 14.02 24.77 4.04
C ALA A 15 15.17 23.93 3.48
N LEU A 16 15.24 22.64 3.82
CA LEU A 16 16.28 21.72 3.36
C LEU A 16 16.25 21.46 1.85
N ILE A 17 15.07 21.43 1.23
CA ILE A 17 14.92 21.22 -0.23
C ILE A 17 14.79 22.53 -1.03
N GLY A 18 14.96 23.69 -0.40
CA GLY A 18 14.90 24.99 -1.07
C GLY A 18 13.53 25.40 -1.62
N PHE A 19 12.43 24.91 -1.04
CA PHE A 19 11.07 25.17 -1.52
C PHE A 19 10.40 26.39 -0.87
N LEU A 20 10.95 26.94 0.23
CA LEU A 20 10.40 28.13 0.90
C LEU A 20 10.27 29.38 0.00
N PRO A 21 11.22 29.68 -0.92
CA PRO A 21 11.07 30.79 -1.87
C PRO A 21 9.80 30.68 -2.73
N THR A 22 9.39 29.45 -3.09
CA THR A 22 8.15 29.21 -3.84
C THR A 22 6.91 29.65 -3.05
N VAL A 23 6.92 29.45 -1.72
CA VAL A 23 5.84 29.93 -0.84
C VAL A 23 5.89 31.45 -0.69
N ALA A 24 7.09 32.03 -0.61
CA ALA A 24 7.29 33.48 -0.55
C ALA A 24 6.67 34.19 -1.78
N ALA A 25 6.86 33.60 -2.96
CA ALA A 25 6.31 34.10 -4.21
C ALA A 25 4.77 34.18 -4.23
N ILE A 26 4.06 33.28 -3.54
CA ILE A 26 2.59 33.31 -3.43
C ILE A 26 2.10 34.61 -2.80
N VAL A 27 2.81 35.11 -1.79
CA VAL A 27 2.45 36.33 -1.06
C VAL A 27 3.27 37.55 -1.50
N ARG A 28 4.00 37.43 -2.63
CA ARG A 28 4.83 38.49 -3.24
C ARG A 28 5.84 39.10 -2.25
N THR A 29 6.56 38.24 -1.52
CA THR A 29 7.61 38.64 -0.58
C THR A 29 8.91 37.87 -0.84
N ASP A 30 10.04 38.45 -0.44
CA ASP A 30 11.35 37.78 -0.42
C ASP A 30 11.74 37.27 0.98
N SER A 31 10.90 37.52 2.00
CA SER A 31 11.16 37.15 3.39
C SER A 31 10.91 35.66 3.65
N ILE A 32 11.98 34.88 3.82
CA ILE A 32 11.92 33.46 4.18
C ILE A 32 11.19 33.21 5.50
N PRO A 33 11.40 33.99 6.59
CA PRO A 33 10.61 33.85 7.80
C PRO A 33 9.10 34.06 7.57
N LEU A 34 8.72 35.02 6.73
CA LEU A 34 7.32 35.27 6.39
C LEU A 34 6.74 34.11 5.57
N ALA A 35 7.50 33.58 4.60
CA ALA A 35 7.11 32.39 3.83
C ALA A 35 6.89 31.17 4.73
N PHE A 36 7.77 30.95 5.72
CA PHE A 36 7.61 29.91 6.72
C PHE A 36 6.36 30.12 7.58
N ALA A 37 6.09 31.36 8.03
CA ALA A 37 4.88 31.68 8.81
C ALA A 37 3.59 31.44 8.01
N VAL A 38 3.57 31.83 6.73
CA VAL A 38 2.46 31.57 5.81
C VAL A 38 2.23 30.07 5.63
N HIS A 39 3.30 29.29 5.45
CA HIS A 39 3.21 27.84 5.42
C HIS A 39 2.63 27.27 6.73
N MET A 40 3.07 27.74 7.88
CA MET A 40 2.53 27.29 9.18
C MET A 40 1.03 27.59 9.32
N LEU A 41 0.57 28.73 8.79
CA LEU A 41 -0.86 29.07 8.73
C LEU A 41 -1.61 28.07 7.84
N PHE A 42 -1.14 27.81 6.62
CA PHE A 42 -1.75 26.80 5.73
C PHE A 42 -1.77 25.41 6.39
N ALA A 43 -0.65 25.00 6.99
CA ALA A 43 -0.54 23.73 7.70
C ALA A 43 -1.52 23.61 8.88
N ALA A 44 -1.81 24.70 9.58
CA ALA A 44 -2.81 24.75 10.65
C ALA A 44 -4.23 24.54 10.10
N ILE A 45 -4.59 25.25 9.02
CA ILE A 45 -5.91 25.15 8.37
C ILE A 45 -6.11 23.74 7.79
N ILE A 46 -5.14 23.26 7.02
CA ILE A 46 -5.17 21.93 6.40
C ILE A 46 -5.24 20.84 7.47
N GLY A 47 -4.48 20.96 8.56
CA GLY A 47 -4.52 19.98 9.65
C GLY A 47 -5.79 20.03 10.49
N ALA A 48 -6.46 21.19 10.57
CA ALA A 48 -7.81 21.28 11.16
C ALA A 48 -8.82 20.50 10.31
N GLY A 49 -8.74 20.61 8.98
CA GLY A 49 -9.52 19.82 8.04
C GLY A 49 -9.33 18.30 8.23
N PHE A 50 -8.09 17.85 8.42
CA PHE A 50 -7.79 16.45 8.74
C PHE A 50 -8.50 15.99 10.02
N GLY A 51 -8.43 16.82 11.08
CA GLY A 51 -9.10 16.52 12.35
C GLY A 51 -10.62 16.37 12.19
N VAL A 52 -11.27 17.24 11.41
CA VAL A 52 -12.71 17.15 11.11
C VAL A 52 -13.03 15.86 10.36
N LEU A 53 -12.24 15.52 9.34
CA LEU A 53 -12.43 14.30 8.54
C LEU A 53 -12.32 13.04 9.40
N VAL A 54 -11.27 12.95 10.21
CA VAL A 54 -11.03 11.79 11.09
C VAL A 54 -12.13 11.63 12.14
N VAL A 55 -12.61 12.72 12.74
CA VAL A 55 -13.70 12.67 13.74
C VAL A 55 -15.00 12.21 13.08
N ARG A 56 -15.33 12.73 11.90
CA ARG A 56 -16.55 12.34 11.16
C ARG A 56 -16.51 10.89 10.69
N GLN A 57 -15.37 10.43 10.18
CA GLN A 57 -15.17 9.04 9.77
C GLN A 57 -14.99 8.07 10.94
N ARG A 58 -14.93 8.56 12.19
CA ARG A 58 -14.67 7.75 13.39
C ARG A 58 -13.43 6.87 13.28
N ALA A 59 -12.44 7.31 12.49
CA ALA A 59 -11.25 6.51 12.21
C ALA A 59 -10.47 6.26 13.51
N GLN A 60 -9.98 5.03 13.64
CA GLN A 60 -9.24 4.62 14.84
C GLN A 60 -7.81 5.15 14.80
N ALA A 61 -7.24 5.46 15.97
CA ALA A 61 -5.88 6.04 16.08
C ALA A 61 -4.79 5.25 15.32
N ARG A 62 -4.92 3.92 15.30
CA ARG A 62 -4.00 2.98 14.62
C ARG A 62 -4.15 2.91 13.09
N GLU A 63 -5.21 3.51 12.55
CA GLU A 63 -5.49 3.57 11.11
C GLU A 63 -5.12 4.93 10.51
N LEU A 64 -4.76 5.90 11.37
CA LEU A 64 -4.53 7.27 10.97
C LEU A 64 -3.29 7.46 10.10
N LEU A 65 -2.28 6.58 10.19
CA LEU A 65 -1.10 6.68 9.34
C LEU A 65 -1.49 6.70 7.86
N PHE A 66 -2.31 5.75 7.42
CA PHE A 66 -2.72 5.64 6.02
C PHE A 66 -3.63 6.79 5.59
N TRP A 67 -4.56 7.21 6.46
CA TRP A 67 -5.37 8.40 6.23
C TRP A 67 -4.50 9.65 6.10
N GLY A 68 -3.46 9.78 6.93
CA GLY A 68 -2.48 10.86 6.86
C GLY A 68 -1.72 10.86 5.54
N LEU A 69 -1.19 9.72 5.10
CA LEU A 69 -0.49 9.59 3.82
C LEU A 69 -1.38 9.97 2.63
N VAL A 70 -2.61 9.44 2.58
CA VAL A 70 -3.58 9.79 1.53
C VAL A 70 -3.94 11.28 1.58
N TYR A 71 -4.13 11.83 2.77
CA TYR A 71 -4.43 13.26 2.94
C TYR A 71 -3.26 14.14 2.49
N GLY A 72 -2.02 13.75 2.78
CA GLY A 72 -0.82 14.39 2.26
C GLY A 72 -0.78 14.38 0.73
N ALA A 73 -0.93 13.21 0.11
CA ALA A 73 -0.96 13.08 -1.34
C ALA A 73 -2.08 13.90 -2.00
N LEU A 74 -3.27 13.93 -1.39
CA LEU A 74 -4.38 14.76 -1.84
C LEU A 74 -4.01 16.25 -1.83
N TRP A 75 -3.36 16.72 -0.77
CA TRP A 75 -2.90 18.11 -0.68
C TRP A 75 -1.69 18.42 -1.55
N TRP A 76 -0.89 17.43 -1.93
CA TRP A 76 0.12 17.61 -2.97
C TRP A 76 -0.52 17.86 -4.34
N PHE A 77 -1.55 17.08 -4.68
CA PHE A 77 -2.31 17.27 -5.92
C PHE A 77 -3.05 18.62 -5.94
N LEU A 78 -3.71 18.96 -4.84
CA LEU A 78 -4.47 20.21 -4.75
C LEU A 78 -3.56 21.43 -4.60
N GLY A 79 -2.53 21.38 -3.77
CA GLY A 79 -1.63 22.50 -3.47
C GLY A 79 -0.62 22.74 -4.59
N PRO A 80 0.58 22.13 -4.55
CA PRO A 80 1.62 22.32 -5.55
C PRO A 80 1.21 22.07 -7.01
N LEU A 81 0.43 21.04 -7.31
CA LEU A 81 0.09 20.72 -8.71
C LEU A 81 -1.05 21.57 -9.28
N THR A 82 -1.92 22.14 -8.44
CA THR A 82 -3.14 22.82 -8.92
C THR A 82 -3.22 24.26 -8.44
N LEU A 83 -3.25 24.50 -7.13
CA LEU A 83 -3.39 25.84 -6.57
C LEU A 83 -2.15 26.71 -6.77
N LEU A 84 -0.94 26.15 -6.68
CA LEU A 84 0.29 26.91 -6.83
C LEU A 84 0.40 27.59 -8.21
N PRO A 85 0.21 26.90 -9.35
CA PRO A 85 0.17 27.57 -10.65
C PRO A 85 -0.89 28.68 -10.71
N ILE A 86 -2.11 28.42 -10.21
CA ILE A 86 -3.20 29.41 -10.19
C ILE A 86 -2.79 30.67 -9.41
N LEU A 87 -2.25 30.49 -8.21
CA LEU A 87 -1.81 31.60 -7.35
C LEU A 87 -0.64 32.39 -7.96
N LEU A 88 0.18 31.75 -8.78
CA LEU A 88 1.27 32.39 -9.54
C LEU A 88 0.84 32.93 -10.90
N GLY A 89 -0.45 32.84 -11.27
CA GLY A 89 -0.95 33.27 -12.58
C GLY A 89 -0.43 32.44 -13.76
N ARG A 90 -0.03 31.18 -13.51
CA ARG A 90 0.45 30.22 -14.51
C ARG A 90 -0.65 29.21 -14.85
N PRO A 91 -0.66 28.65 -16.08
CA PRO A 91 -1.60 27.59 -16.45
C PRO A 91 -1.38 26.33 -15.60
N VAL A 92 -2.47 25.62 -15.30
CA VAL A 92 -2.42 24.32 -14.60
C VAL A 92 -2.13 23.23 -15.61
N THR A 93 -1.08 22.45 -15.37
CA THR A 93 -0.70 21.28 -16.18
C THR A 93 -0.63 20.03 -15.31
N TRP A 94 -1.34 18.98 -15.71
CA TRP A 94 -1.32 17.66 -15.06
C TRP A 94 -0.61 16.64 -15.94
N ASP A 95 0.66 16.91 -16.21
CA ASP A 95 1.54 16.03 -16.98
C ASP A 95 2.66 15.43 -16.10
N VAL A 96 3.38 14.46 -16.67
CA VAL A 96 4.46 13.75 -15.98
C VAL A 96 5.61 14.70 -15.61
N ALA A 97 5.94 15.66 -16.48
CA ALA A 97 7.03 16.62 -16.25
C ALA A 97 6.74 17.52 -15.03
N SER A 98 5.50 18.01 -14.91
CA SER A 98 5.03 18.81 -13.77
C SER A 98 5.06 17.98 -12.47
N GLY A 99 4.66 16.71 -12.55
CA GLY A 99 4.75 15.76 -11.44
C GLY A 99 6.19 15.51 -10.99
N GLN A 100 7.12 15.36 -11.94
CA GLN A 100 8.54 15.15 -11.68
C GLN A 100 9.21 16.38 -11.05
N ALA A 101 8.91 17.58 -11.57
CA ALA A 101 9.41 18.84 -11.02
C ALA A 101 9.00 19.05 -9.56
N LEU A 102 7.81 18.56 -9.18
CA LEU A 102 7.25 18.68 -7.83
C LEU A 102 7.39 17.42 -6.98
N LEU A 103 8.14 16.41 -7.43
CA LEU A 103 8.35 15.15 -6.72
C LEU A 103 8.94 15.33 -5.31
N PRO A 104 9.93 16.20 -5.05
CA PRO A 104 10.40 16.45 -3.68
C PRO A 104 9.28 16.94 -2.75
N SER A 105 8.37 17.78 -3.28
CA SER A 105 7.24 18.28 -2.51
C SER A 105 6.19 17.20 -2.23
N LEU A 106 6.01 16.20 -3.10
CA LEU A 106 5.14 15.05 -2.83
C LEU A 106 5.60 14.31 -1.58
N ILE A 107 6.90 14.01 -1.49
CA ILE A 107 7.48 13.33 -0.34
C ILE A 107 7.27 14.17 0.92
N GLY A 108 7.50 15.48 0.84
CA GLY A 108 7.22 16.42 1.94
C GLY A 108 5.75 16.41 2.40
N HIS A 109 4.79 16.35 1.47
CA HIS A 109 3.36 16.27 1.79
C HIS A 109 2.98 14.92 2.41
N LEU A 110 3.56 13.81 1.95
CA LEU A 110 3.37 12.49 2.57
C LEU A 110 3.87 12.50 4.02
N VAL A 111 5.04 13.09 4.27
CA VAL A 111 5.58 13.25 5.63
C VAL A 111 4.70 14.17 6.47
N TYR A 112 4.26 15.32 5.94
CA TYR A 112 3.30 16.23 6.59
C TYR A 112 2.05 15.48 7.07
N GLY A 113 1.44 14.69 6.18
CA GLY A 113 0.23 13.93 6.45
C GLY A 113 0.45 12.86 7.52
N ALA A 114 1.55 12.10 7.42
CA ALA A 114 1.92 11.09 8.41
C ALA A 114 2.16 11.68 9.81
N VAL A 115 2.90 12.79 9.90
CA VAL A 115 3.17 13.48 11.17
C VAL A 115 1.91 14.09 11.76
N THR A 116 1.08 14.73 10.92
CA THR A 116 -0.22 15.28 11.34
C THR A 116 -1.11 14.18 11.93
N ALA A 117 -1.17 13.02 11.27
CA ALA A 117 -1.91 11.86 11.75
C ALA A 117 -1.36 11.31 13.08
N ALA A 118 -0.04 11.17 13.21
CA ALA A 118 0.60 10.71 14.43
C ALA A 118 0.37 11.67 15.61
N ALA A 119 0.53 12.99 15.38
CA ALA A 119 0.26 14.00 16.39
C ALA A 119 -1.21 14.01 16.81
N PHE A 120 -2.14 13.85 15.86
CA PHE A 120 -3.56 13.74 16.17
C PHE A 120 -3.88 12.48 16.98
N ALA A 121 -3.30 11.33 16.63
CA ALA A 121 -3.42 10.08 17.39
C ALA A 121 -2.95 10.24 18.83
N PHE A 122 -1.79 10.88 19.01
CA PHE A 122 -1.20 11.16 20.32
C PHE A 122 -2.10 12.06 21.17
N LEU A 123 -2.56 13.19 20.61
CA LEU A 123 -3.45 14.14 21.30
C LEU A 123 -4.80 13.52 21.68
N ARG A 124 -5.34 12.61 20.86
CA ARG A 124 -6.56 11.85 21.22
C ARG A 124 -6.33 10.89 22.36
N ARG A 125 -5.19 10.18 22.36
CA ARG A 125 -4.84 9.23 23.42
C ARG A 125 -4.76 9.90 24.78
N SER A 126 -4.16 11.10 24.87
CA SER A 126 -4.03 11.83 26.14
C SER A 126 -5.36 12.27 26.75
N ARG A 127 -6.45 12.31 25.97
CA ARG A 127 -7.79 12.69 26.44
C ARG A 127 -8.64 11.51 26.92
N THR A 128 -8.29 10.29 26.55
CA THR A 128 -8.97 9.07 26.99
C THR A 128 -8.01 8.23 27.83
N PRO A 129 -8.04 8.33 29.17
CA PRO A 129 -7.19 7.52 30.04
C PRO A 129 -7.60 6.05 29.94
N GLY A 130 -6.89 5.33 29.06
CA GLY A 130 -6.91 3.89 28.93
C GLY A 130 -5.49 3.47 28.61
N THR A 131 -4.79 2.91 29.58
CA THR A 131 -3.40 2.45 29.41
C THR A 131 -3.40 1.25 28.47
N ARG A 132 -3.19 1.50 27.18
CA ARG A 132 -2.74 0.46 26.25
C ARG A 132 -1.36 0.02 26.73
N ARG A 133 -1.29 -1.00 27.59
CA ARG A 133 -0.02 -1.67 27.90
C ARG A 133 0.49 -2.23 26.58
N LEU A 134 1.59 -1.64 26.09
CA LEU A 134 2.38 -2.25 25.04
C LEU A 134 2.80 -3.62 25.56
N ARG A 135 2.22 -4.68 25.01
CA ARG A 135 2.64 -6.03 25.36
C ARG A 135 4.01 -6.22 24.74
N VAL A 136 5.04 -6.39 25.58
CA VAL A 136 6.40 -6.74 25.13
C VAL A 136 6.34 -7.89 24.14
N VAL A 137 5.47 -8.87 24.39
CA VAL A 137 5.15 -9.99 23.50
C VAL A 137 4.74 -9.56 22.09
N SER A 138 3.91 -8.52 21.94
CA SER A 138 3.50 -7.99 20.62
C SER A 138 4.69 -7.37 19.89
N VAL A 139 5.54 -6.61 20.60
CA VAL A 139 6.74 -6.02 19.99
C VAL A 139 7.74 -7.09 19.57
N MET A 140 7.99 -8.08 20.44
CA MET A 140 8.87 -9.22 20.12
C MET A 140 8.33 -10.01 18.93
N ARG A 141 7.02 -10.30 18.89
CA ARG A 141 6.39 -10.93 17.72
C ARG A 141 6.55 -10.10 16.46
N GLY A 142 6.45 -8.77 16.57
CA GLY A 142 6.72 -7.82 15.50
C GLY A 142 8.14 -7.96 14.97
N MET A 143 9.14 -7.87 15.85
CA MET A 143 10.56 -8.04 15.54
C MET A 143 10.83 -9.39 14.87
N THR A 144 10.30 -10.48 15.41
CA THR A 144 10.44 -11.83 14.82
C THR A 144 9.81 -11.90 13.44
N ALA A 145 8.59 -11.37 13.25
CA ALA A 145 7.96 -11.30 11.94
C ALA A 145 8.78 -10.46 10.95
N GLY A 146 9.36 -9.36 11.43
CA GLY A 146 10.35 -8.51 10.78
C GLY A 146 11.52 -9.29 10.18
N VAL A 147 12.23 -9.98 11.07
CA VAL A 147 13.42 -10.76 10.73
C VAL A 147 13.06 -11.92 9.81
N LEU A 148 12.00 -12.67 10.10
CA LEU A 148 11.58 -13.80 9.25
C LEU A 148 11.20 -13.37 7.84
N ALA A 149 10.41 -12.29 7.71
CA ALA A 149 10.05 -11.74 6.40
C ALA A 149 11.29 -11.26 5.63
N ALA A 150 12.22 -10.59 6.32
CA ALA A 150 13.49 -10.18 5.72
C ALA A 150 14.34 -11.39 5.31
N VAL A 151 14.47 -12.42 6.14
CA VAL A 151 15.21 -13.64 5.81
C VAL A 151 14.60 -14.36 4.60
N VAL A 152 13.28 -14.52 4.55
CA VAL A 152 12.60 -15.13 3.39
C VAL A 152 12.83 -14.30 2.14
N LEU A 153 12.70 -12.98 2.21
CA LEU A 153 12.92 -12.09 1.08
C LEU A 153 14.40 -12.11 0.65
N VAL A 154 15.34 -12.08 1.59
CA VAL A 154 16.79 -12.21 1.32
C VAL A 154 17.10 -13.57 0.72
N ALA A 155 16.54 -14.66 1.24
CA ALA A 155 16.81 -16.00 0.74
C ALA A 155 16.26 -16.17 -0.68
N ALA A 156 15.04 -15.71 -0.92
CA ALA A 156 14.48 -15.60 -2.27
C ALA A 156 15.44 -14.77 -3.14
N LEU A 157 15.73 -13.53 -2.76
CA LEU A 157 16.56 -12.63 -3.56
C LEU A 157 18.02 -13.06 -3.72
N ARG A 158 18.65 -13.78 -2.77
CA ARG A 158 20.04 -14.26 -2.86
C ARG A 158 20.19 -15.46 -3.78
N VAL A 159 19.19 -16.34 -3.81
CA VAL A 159 19.07 -17.33 -4.89
C VAL A 159 18.92 -16.62 -6.25
N MET A 160 18.50 -15.36 -6.24
CA MET A 160 18.02 -14.62 -7.40
C MET A 160 18.87 -13.36 -7.75
N ALA A 161 19.95 -12.99 -7.04
CA ALA A 161 20.79 -11.80 -7.24
C ALA A 161 22.04 -11.76 -6.31
N GLU A 162 23.16 -11.20 -6.79
CA GLU A 162 24.46 -11.19 -6.07
C GLU A 162 24.58 -10.18 -4.93
N GLN A 163 23.78 -9.10 -4.91
CA GLN A 163 23.87 -8.05 -3.88
C GLN A 163 22.52 -7.82 -3.22
N VAL A 164 22.34 -8.39 -2.03
CA VAL A 164 21.23 -8.03 -1.14
C VAL A 164 21.78 -7.09 -0.07
N PRO A 165 21.25 -5.86 0.09
CA PRO A 165 21.77 -4.93 1.06
C PRO A 165 21.64 -5.53 2.47
N TYR A 166 22.78 -5.69 3.15
CA TYR A 166 22.86 -6.22 4.52
C TYR A 166 21.97 -5.46 5.51
N GLY A 167 21.59 -4.21 5.19
CA GLY A 167 20.62 -3.41 5.94
C GLY A 167 19.19 -3.97 5.98
N LEU A 168 18.79 -4.88 5.09
CA LEU A 168 17.40 -5.37 5.01
C LEU A 168 16.95 -6.13 6.27
N LEU A 169 17.86 -6.82 6.96
CA LEU A 169 17.57 -7.50 8.23
C LEU A 169 17.32 -6.49 9.36
N VAL A 170 18.14 -5.44 9.45
CA VAL A 170 17.97 -4.36 10.42
C VAL A 170 16.68 -3.59 10.14
N THR A 171 16.42 -3.26 8.87
CA THR A 171 15.15 -2.67 8.42
C THR A 171 13.98 -3.58 8.78
N GLY A 172 14.08 -4.89 8.52
CA GLY A 172 13.07 -5.87 8.88
C GLY A 172 12.77 -5.89 10.38
N LEU A 173 13.80 -5.94 11.22
CA LEU A 173 13.67 -5.90 12.68
C LEU A 173 12.94 -4.63 13.16
N LEU A 174 13.40 -3.47 12.71
CA LEU A 174 12.84 -2.17 13.11
C LEU A 174 11.42 -1.96 12.56
N ALA A 175 11.18 -2.33 11.30
CA ALA A 175 9.86 -2.30 10.68
C ALA A 175 8.90 -3.28 11.35
N GLY A 176 9.37 -4.47 11.75
CA GLY A 176 8.60 -5.43 12.52
C GLY A 176 8.15 -4.87 13.86
N ALA A 177 9.07 -4.26 14.61
CA ALA A 177 8.76 -3.57 15.87
C ALA A 177 7.75 -2.43 15.64
N GLY A 178 7.99 -1.58 14.65
CA GLY A 178 7.10 -0.47 14.30
C GLY A 178 5.70 -0.93 13.89
N TYR A 179 5.58 -2.04 13.17
CA TYR A 179 4.30 -2.64 12.78
C TYR A 179 3.50 -3.03 14.03
N ALA A 180 4.15 -3.68 15.00
CA ALA A 180 3.52 -4.05 16.26
C ALA A 180 3.10 -2.83 17.10
N LEU A 181 3.89 -1.77 17.12
CA LEU A 181 3.56 -0.53 17.85
C LEU A 181 2.34 0.19 17.25
N LEU A 182 2.27 0.26 15.92
CA LEU A 182 1.19 0.94 15.21
C LEU A 182 -0.10 0.12 15.26
N PHE A 183 -0.03 -1.15 14.85
CA PHE A 183 -1.24 -1.95 14.58
C PHE A 183 -1.62 -2.86 15.75
N GLY A 184 -0.64 -3.40 16.49
CA GLY A 184 -0.84 -4.31 17.63
C GLY A 184 -1.56 -5.62 17.28
N ASP A 185 -2.07 -6.34 18.28
CA ASP A 185 -2.68 -7.67 18.16
C ASP A 185 -4.07 -7.73 17.49
N ARG A 186 -4.34 -6.91 16.47
CA ARG A 186 -5.67 -6.94 15.83
C ARG A 186 -5.95 -8.32 15.20
N PRO A 187 -7.13 -8.91 15.44
CA PRO A 187 -7.64 -9.94 14.56
C PRO A 187 -7.98 -9.27 13.22
N GLU A 188 -7.16 -9.54 12.22
CA GLU A 188 -7.36 -9.10 10.83
C GLU A 188 -7.14 -10.31 9.91
N GLY A 189 -7.88 -10.38 8.80
CA GLY A 189 -7.68 -11.42 7.80
C GLY A 189 -6.38 -11.20 7.05
N THR A 190 -5.78 -12.29 6.56
CA THR A 190 -4.49 -12.25 5.87
C THR A 190 -4.50 -11.30 4.67
N GLY A 191 -5.57 -11.24 3.87
CA GLY A 191 -5.65 -10.35 2.70
C GLY A 191 -5.51 -8.86 3.04
N PRO A 192 -6.41 -8.29 3.88
CA PRO A 192 -6.26 -6.92 4.35
C PRO A 192 -4.91 -6.64 5.04
N ALA A 193 -4.38 -7.61 5.81
CA ALA A 193 -3.07 -7.49 6.42
C ALA A 193 -1.94 -7.38 5.38
N LEU A 194 -1.97 -8.17 4.29
CA LEU A 194 -1.00 -8.07 3.20
C LEU A 194 -0.99 -6.67 2.59
N ILE A 195 -2.16 -6.13 2.24
CA ILE A 195 -2.27 -4.79 1.63
C ILE A 195 -1.83 -3.69 2.61
N ARG A 196 -2.18 -3.82 3.89
CA ARG A 196 -1.70 -2.94 4.96
C ARG A 196 -0.17 -2.98 5.07
N GLY A 197 0.38 -4.18 5.06
CA GLY A 197 1.82 -4.43 5.07
C GLY A 197 2.51 -3.77 3.89
N MET A 198 1.96 -3.90 2.68
CA MET A 198 2.47 -3.25 1.47
C MET A 198 2.53 -1.72 1.62
N ALA A 199 1.41 -1.11 2.05
CA ALA A 199 1.34 0.33 2.32
C ALA A 199 2.31 0.78 3.42
N TYR A 200 2.50 -0.05 4.46
CA TYR A 200 3.48 0.19 5.51
C TYR A 200 4.92 0.12 4.98
N GLY A 201 5.20 -0.87 4.12
CA GLY A 201 6.47 -1.01 3.42
C GLY A 201 6.84 0.22 2.61
N PHE A 202 5.87 0.87 1.95
CA PHE A 202 6.10 2.13 1.25
C PHE A 202 6.49 3.28 2.15
N ALA A 203 5.85 3.41 3.31
CA ALA A 203 6.27 4.40 4.30
C ALA A 203 7.72 4.14 4.76
N TRP A 204 8.12 2.88 4.88
CA TRP A 204 9.51 2.50 5.15
C TRP A 204 10.46 2.77 3.99
N TRP A 205 10.05 2.59 2.75
CA TRP A 205 10.87 2.98 1.59
C TRP A 205 11.14 4.50 1.60
N ILE A 206 10.12 5.32 1.85
CA ILE A 206 10.30 6.77 2.00
C ILE A 206 11.25 7.08 3.16
N LEU A 207 11.05 6.45 4.31
CA LEU A 207 11.86 6.73 5.50
C LEU A 207 13.31 6.26 5.34
N VAL A 208 13.52 4.99 5.03
CA VAL A 208 14.83 4.33 5.11
C VAL A 208 15.58 4.32 3.79
N ALA A 209 14.91 4.22 2.65
CA ALA A 209 15.61 4.25 1.35
C ALA A 209 15.82 5.69 0.87
N LEU A 210 14.85 6.58 1.06
CA LEU A 210 14.90 7.95 0.52
C LEU A 210 15.39 9.01 1.51
N THR A 211 15.12 8.87 2.81
CA THR A 211 15.28 10.00 3.76
C THR A 211 16.47 9.83 4.70
N VAL A 212 16.56 8.71 5.40
CA VAL A 212 17.59 8.48 6.42
C VAL A 212 19.01 8.53 5.86
N PRO A 213 19.35 7.90 4.71
CA PRO A 213 20.72 7.87 4.22
C PRO A 213 21.27 9.29 3.97
N SER A 214 20.57 10.11 3.19
CA SER A 214 21.05 11.47 2.87
C SER A 214 21.07 12.38 4.10
N LEU A 215 20.10 12.22 5.00
CA LEU A 215 20.05 13.04 6.22
C LEU A 215 21.22 12.72 7.16
N VAL A 216 21.60 11.45 7.27
CA VAL A 216 22.70 11.01 8.14
C VAL A 216 24.07 11.30 7.51
N SER A 217 24.25 11.07 6.21
CA SER A 217 25.55 11.23 5.57
C SER A 217 25.85 12.66 5.16
N GLU A 218 24.85 13.43 4.74
CA GLU A 218 25.04 14.75 4.13
C GLU A 218 24.33 15.89 4.90
N GLY A 219 23.48 15.58 5.88
CA GLY A 219 22.71 16.58 6.61
C GLY A 219 21.62 17.28 5.78
N THR A 220 21.31 16.77 4.59
CA THR A 220 20.35 17.35 3.65
C THR A 220 19.37 16.30 3.11
N LEU A 221 18.31 16.79 2.43
CA LEU A 221 17.35 15.94 1.72
C LEU A 221 17.59 16.11 0.23
N ARG A 222 18.10 15.06 -0.43
CA ARG A 222 18.39 15.16 -1.85
C ARG A 222 17.11 15.10 -2.69
N TRP A 223 16.26 14.10 -2.44
CA TRP A 223 14.90 13.88 -3.00
C TRP A 223 14.65 14.28 -4.46
N SER A 224 15.71 14.50 -5.25
CA SER A 224 15.61 14.91 -6.64
C SER A 224 15.06 13.74 -7.44
N VAL A 225 14.59 14.00 -8.65
CA VAL A 225 14.12 12.95 -9.55
C VAL A 225 15.21 11.88 -9.74
N ALA A 226 16.48 12.29 -9.85
CA ALA A 226 17.61 11.37 -9.97
C ALA A 226 17.80 10.51 -8.72
N ASP A 227 17.75 11.09 -7.52
CA ASP A 227 17.94 10.34 -6.28
C ASP A 227 16.76 9.40 -6.00
N VAL A 228 15.53 9.85 -6.27
CA VAL A 228 14.36 9.00 -6.13
C VAL A 228 14.43 7.83 -7.11
N ARG A 229 14.80 8.07 -8.37
CA ARG A 229 15.04 7.00 -9.37
C ARG A 229 16.13 6.03 -8.92
N ALA A 230 17.20 6.51 -8.30
CA ALA A 230 18.26 5.64 -7.75
C ALA A 230 17.76 4.74 -6.61
N ALA A 231 16.73 5.16 -5.88
CA ALA A 231 16.10 4.37 -4.82
C ALA A 231 14.93 3.50 -5.28
N VAL A 232 14.40 3.68 -6.51
CA VAL A 232 13.31 2.87 -7.09
C VAL A 232 13.59 1.36 -7.02
N PRO A 233 14.81 0.84 -7.29
CA PRO A 233 15.10 -0.59 -7.14
C PRO A 233 14.80 -1.16 -5.76
N GLN A 234 14.79 -0.34 -4.72
CA GLN A 234 14.48 -0.79 -3.37
C GLN A 234 12.97 -0.82 -3.08
N LEU A 235 12.13 -0.16 -3.90
CA LEU A 235 10.70 -0.04 -3.65
C LEU A 235 10.00 -1.41 -3.60
N PRO A 236 10.11 -2.30 -4.62
CA PRO A 236 9.51 -3.63 -4.54
C PRO A 236 9.93 -4.43 -3.30
N ALA A 237 11.21 -4.36 -2.92
CA ALA A 237 11.72 -5.03 -1.72
C ALA A 237 11.00 -4.57 -0.46
N HIS A 238 10.82 -3.26 -0.28
CA HIS A 238 10.15 -2.70 0.88
C HIS A 238 8.65 -3.03 0.91
N LEU A 239 7.98 -2.99 -0.25
CA LEU A 239 6.57 -3.36 -0.38
C LEU A 239 6.33 -4.85 -0.04
N LEU A 240 7.19 -5.73 -0.54
CA LEU A 240 7.15 -7.16 -0.23
C LEU A 240 7.54 -7.45 1.22
N LEU A 241 8.56 -6.78 1.75
CA LEU A 241 8.95 -6.87 3.16
C LEU A 241 7.79 -6.51 4.07
N GLY A 242 7.16 -5.34 3.85
CA GLY A 242 6.02 -4.91 4.66
C GLY A 242 4.84 -5.89 4.59
N SER A 243 4.53 -6.42 3.41
CA SER A 243 3.50 -7.46 3.22
C SER A 243 3.85 -8.74 3.98
N GLY A 244 5.10 -9.19 3.89
CA GLY A 244 5.62 -10.37 4.58
C GLY A 244 5.61 -10.21 6.11
N ILE A 245 5.95 -9.02 6.61
CA ILE A 245 5.86 -8.69 8.05
C ILE A 245 4.42 -8.83 8.52
N ALA A 246 3.48 -8.22 7.81
CA ALA A 246 2.08 -8.24 8.20
C ALA A 246 1.48 -9.66 8.18
N ALA A 247 1.80 -10.44 7.14
CA ALA A 247 1.37 -11.84 7.04
C ALA A 247 1.95 -12.70 8.16
N THR A 248 3.27 -12.63 8.38
CA THR A 248 3.97 -13.42 9.40
C THR A 248 3.52 -13.02 10.81
N PHE A 249 3.34 -11.72 11.07
CA PHE A 249 2.86 -11.23 12.35
C PHE A 249 1.44 -11.73 12.66
N THR A 250 0.57 -11.74 11.65
CA THR A 250 -0.81 -12.25 11.76
C THR A 250 -0.82 -13.76 12.00
N TRP A 251 0.02 -14.50 11.27
CA TRP A 251 0.17 -15.95 11.40
C TRP A 251 0.71 -16.35 12.78
N LEU A 252 1.80 -15.72 13.25
CA LEU A 252 2.34 -15.94 14.60
C LEU A 252 1.32 -15.61 15.69
N GLY A 253 0.52 -14.55 15.51
CA GLY A 253 -0.56 -14.22 16.43
C GLY A 253 -1.68 -15.27 16.45
N GLY A 254 -1.99 -15.85 15.28
CA GLY A 254 -2.94 -16.95 15.14
C GLY A 254 -2.44 -18.24 15.82
N LEU A 255 -1.18 -18.61 15.58
CA LEU A 255 -0.54 -19.75 16.25
C LEU A 255 -0.50 -19.58 17.77
N GLY A 256 -0.13 -18.40 18.25
CA GLY A 256 -0.12 -18.13 19.69
C GLY A 256 -1.50 -18.32 20.32
N ARG A 257 -2.57 -17.88 19.65
CA ARG A 257 -3.94 -18.16 20.14
C ARG A 257 -4.28 -19.65 20.08
N ALA A 258 -3.93 -20.33 18.99
CA ALA A 258 -4.22 -21.76 18.84
C ALA A 258 -3.49 -22.65 19.86
N LEU A 259 -2.27 -22.28 20.25
CA LEU A 259 -1.42 -23.08 21.14
C LEU A 259 -1.63 -22.76 22.63
N PHE A 260 -2.12 -21.57 22.97
CA PHE A 260 -2.15 -21.07 24.35
C PHE A 260 -3.50 -20.52 24.82
N GLU A 261 -4.54 -20.50 23.97
CA GLU A 261 -5.89 -20.05 24.36
C GLU A 261 -6.82 -21.27 24.47
N ASP A 262 -7.20 -21.63 25.71
CA ASP A 262 -8.03 -22.81 26.01
C ASP A 262 -9.51 -22.68 25.56
N ASP A 263 -9.91 -21.49 25.09
CA ASP A 263 -11.28 -21.22 24.65
C ASP A 263 -11.50 -21.69 23.19
N VAL A 264 -11.86 -22.97 23.04
CA VAL A 264 -12.14 -23.62 21.75
C VAL A 264 -13.20 -22.88 20.92
N ARG A 265 -14.09 -22.09 21.56
CA ARG A 265 -15.13 -21.29 20.87
C ARG A 265 -14.52 -20.15 20.05
N ARG A 266 -13.30 -19.70 20.36
CA ARG A 266 -12.57 -18.66 19.61
C ARG A 266 -11.76 -19.22 18.44
N LEU A 267 -11.56 -20.54 18.39
CA LEU A 267 -10.78 -21.22 17.33
C LEU A 267 -11.60 -21.48 16.07
N HIS A 268 -12.92 -21.29 16.10
CA HIS A 268 -13.81 -21.58 14.98
C HIS A 268 -14.76 -20.42 14.66
N PRO A 269 -14.34 -19.43 13.86
CA PRO A 269 -15.29 -18.69 13.03
C PRO A 269 -15.83 -19.68 11.98
N GLY A 270 -17.13 -19.91 12.00
CA GLY A 270 -17.81 -20.99 11.29
C GLY A 270 -17.53 -21.12 9.79
N GLU A 271 -17.83 -22.33 9.32
CA GLU A 271 -17.75 -22.88 7.95
C GLU A 271 -16.49 -23.71 7.61
N SER A 272 -16.40 -24.89 8.24
CA SER A 272 -15.66 -26.04 7.74
C SER A 272 -16.36 -26.66 6.51
N GLY A 273 -15.56 -27.10 5.52
CA GLY A 273 -16.00 -27.92 4.37
C GLY A 273 -16.58 -27.15 3.16
N PRO A 274 -17.91 -27.17 2.90
CA PRO A 274 -18.50 -26.77 1.61
C PRO A 274 -18.33 -25.28 1.28
N GLY A 275 -18.34 -24.40 2.30
CA GLY A 275 -18.19 -22.95 2.11
C GLY A 275 -16.80 -22.56 1.57
N ARG A 276 -15.76 -23.29 1.97
CA ARG A 276 -14.37 -23.06 1.51
C ARG A 276 -14.17 -23.52 0.07
N ALA A 277 -14.71 -24.70 -0.28
CA ALA A 277 -14.67 -25.20 -1.66
C ALA A 277 -15.44 -24.28 -2.62
N ARG A 278 -16.62 -23.81 -2.20
CA ARG A 278 -17.41 -22.83 -2.95
C ARG A 278 -16.66 -21.51 -3.14
N ALA A 279 -16.06 -20.97 -2.09
CA ALA A 279 -15.25 -19.75 -2.18
C ALA A 279 -14.07 -19.93 -3.14
N ALA A 280 -13.37 -21.07 -3.09
CA ALA A 280 -12.31 -21.39 -4.03
C ALA A 280 -12.83 -21.46 -5.48
N GLY A 281 -14.00 -22.08 -5.71
CA GLY A 281 -14.65 -22.11 -7.02
C GLY A 281 -15.00 -20.72 -7.55
N TYR A 282 -15.51 -19.83 -6.68
CA TYR A 282 -15.75 -18.43 -7.03
C TYR A 282 -14.45 -17.68 -7.35
N GLY A 283 -13.40 -17.94 -6.58
CA GLY A 283 -12.06 -17.44 -6.85
C GLY A 283 -11.55 -17.88 -8.22
N ALA A 284 -11.70 -19.16 -8.57
CA ALA A 284 -11.28 -19.69 -9.87
C ALA A 284 -12.04 -19.03 -11.04
N VAL A 285 -13.37 -18.93 -10.95
CA VAL A 285 -14.21 -18.29 -11.98
C VAL A 285 -13.85 -16.81 -12.14
N ALA A 286 -13.72 -16.10 -11.03
CA ALA A 286 -13.36 -14.69 -11.04
C ALA A 286 -11.92 -14.47 -11.53
N GLY A 287 -11.01 -15.38 -11.21
CA GLY A 287 -9.63 -15.41 -11.71
C GLY A 287 -9.58 -15.61 -13.22
N LEU A 288 -10.32 -16.57 -13.76
CA LEU A 288 -10.43 -16.76 -15.22
C LEU A 288 -11.02 -15.53 -15.91
N ALA A 289 -12.08 -14.93 -15.36
CA ALA A 289 -12.68 -13.71 -15.91
C ALA A 289 -11.67 -12.55 -15.94
N GLY A 290 -10.94 -12.32 -14.84
CA GLY A 290 -9.86 -11.34 -14.80
C GLY A 290 -8.72 -11.68 -15.75
N GLY A 291 -8.38 -12.97 -15.87
CA GLY A 291 -7.34 -13.49 -16.76
C GLY A 291 -7.64 -13.18 -18.23
N LEU A 292 -8.89 -13.34 -18.65
CA LEU A 292 -9.36 -12.97 -19.99
C LEU A 292 -9.26 -11.46 -20.24
N VAL A 293 -9.66 -10.62 -19.28
CA VAL A 293 -9.49 -9.17 -19.37
C VAL A 293 -8.01 -8.79 -19.48
N PHE A 294 -7.14 -9.43 -18.71
CA PHE A 294 -5.69 -9.19 -18.78
C PHE A 294 -5.10 -9.69 -20.11
N ALA A 295 -5.62 -10.77 -20.70
CA ALA A 295 -5.18 -11.22 -22.02
C ALA A 295 -5.37 -10.14 -23.11
N LEU A 296 -6.39 -9.28 -22.99
CA LEU A 296 -6.60 -8.13 -23.88
C LEU A 296 -5.48 -7.09 -23.80
N VAL A 297 -4.75 -7.03 -22.68
CA VAL A 297 -3.57 -6.18 -22.52
C VAL A 297 -2.31 -6.93 -22.98
N LEU A 298 -2.17 -8.21 -22.64
CA LEU A 298 -0.97 -9.00 -22.97
C LEU A 298 -0.78 -9.22 -24.47
N TYR A 299 -1.87 -9.45 -25.21
CA TYR A 299 -1.84 -9.73 -26.65
C TYR A 299 -1.24 -8.56 -27.46
N PRO A 300 -1.80 -7.33 -27.43
CA PRO A 300 -1.24 -6.21 -28.17
C PRO A 300 0.11 -5.75 -27.63
N SER A 301 0.42 -6.00 -26.35
CA SER A 301 1.73 -5.68 -25.77
C SER A 301 2.84 -6.68 -26.16
N GLY A 302 2.52 -7.75 -26.89
CA GLY A 302 3.50 -8.77 -27.28
C GLY A 302 4.04 -9.60 -26.11
N LEU A 303 3.34 -9.63 -24.97
CA LEU A 303 3.83 -10.28 -23.74
C LEU A 303 3.47 -11.77 -23.65
N LEU A 304 2.51 -12.27 -24.44
CA LEU A 304 2.09 -13.68 -24.41
C LEU A 304 3.22 -14.67 -24.77
N PRO A 305 4.08 -14.43 -25.78
CA PRO A 305 5.27 -15.26 -26.01
C PRO A 305 6.23 -15.31 -24.80
N THR A 306 6.34 -14.21 -24.05
CA THR A 306 7.14 -14.18 -22.82
C THR A 306 6.52 -15.05 -21.72
N VAL A 307 5.20 -15.03 -21.57
CA VAL A 307 4.49 -15.92 -20.63
C VAL A 307 4.64 -17.39 -21.06
N ALA A 308 4.60 -17.68 -22.38
CA ALA A 308 4.76 -19.03 -22.91
C ALA A 308 6.10 -19.68 -22.51
N ARG A 309 7.16 -18.88 -22.36
CA ARG A 309 8.48 -19.37 -21.95
C ARG A 309 8.49 -20.02 -20.57
N LEU A 310 7.55 -19.67 -19.69
CA LEU A 310 7.38 -20.33 -18.39
C LEU A 310 7.05 -21.83 -18.53
N ALA A 311 6.44 -22.23 -19.65
CA ALA A 311 6.18 -23.62 -20.02
C ALA A 311 7.09 -24.12 -21.14
N ARG A 312 8.24 -23.47 -21.36
CA ARG A 312 9.21 -23.77 -22.44
C ARG A 312 8.60 -23.71 -23.85
N ALA A 313 7.56 -22.89 -24.03
CA ALA A 313 6.94 -22.61 -25.32
C ALA A 313 7.24 -21.17 -25.78
N THR A 314 6.97 -20.85 -27.04
CA THR A 314 7.26 -19.51 -27.61
C THR A 314 6.08 -18.88 -28.35
N THR A 315 4.98 -19.62 -28.55
CA THR A 315 3.83 -19.15 -29.33
C THR A 315 2.72 -18.58 -28.44
N VAL A 316 1.84 -17.78 -29.06
CA VAL A 316 0.77 -17.06 -28.37
C VAL A 316 -0.22 -18.00 -27.66
N GLY A 317 -0.57 -19.13 -28.28
CA GLY A 317 -1.54 -20.10 -27.74
C GLY A 317 -1.12 -20.69 -26.39
N PRO A 318 0.04 -21.35 -26.28
CA PRO A 318 0.60 -21.80 -25.01
C PRO A 318 0.77 -20.67 -23.98
N GLY A 319 1.17 -19.47 -24.42
CA GLY A 319 1.25 -18.29 -23.54
C GLY A 319 -0.09 -17.92 -22.91
N LEU A 320 -1.17 -17.94 -23.69
CA LEU A 320 -2.53 -17.71 -23.20
C LEU A 320 -2.97 -18.80 -22.22
N LEU A 321 -2.69 -20.08 -22.51
CA LEU A 321 -3.03 -21.18 -21.61
C LEU A 321 -2.33 -21.05 -20.26
N VAL A 322 -1.01 -20.82 -20.27
CA VAL A 322 -0.22 -20.61 -19.05
C VAL A 322 -0.75 -19.41 -18.26
N HIS A 323 -1.05 -18.30 -18.94
CA HIS A 323 -1.64 -17.12 -18.31
C HIS A 323 -2.97 -17.44 -17.62
N LEU A 324 -3.87 -18.20 -18.25
CA LEU A 324 -5.16 -18.58 -17.66
C LEU A 324 -5.00 -19.53 -16.46
N VAL A 325 -4.02 -20.43 -16.48
CA VAL A 325 -3.70 -21.29 -15.33
C VAL A 325 -3.17 -20.47 -14.14
N ILE A 326 -2.30 -19.51 -14.40
CA ILE A 326 -1.82 -18.56 -13.38
C ILE A 326 -2.99 -17.74 -12.85
N ALA A 327 -3.82 -17.17 -13.72
CA ALA A 327 -4.99 -16.39 -13.34
C ALA A 327 -5.99 -17.17 -12.47
N LEU A 328 -6.24 -18.44 -12.78
CA LEU A 328 -7.06 -19.33 -11.96
C LEU A 328 -6.46 -19.51 -10.55
N THR A 329 -5.15 -19.77 -10.47
CA THR A 329 -4.43 -19.99 -9.21
C THR A 329 -4.43 -18.73 -8.34
N VAL A 330 -4.20 -17.57 -8.96
CA VAL A 330 -4.26 -16.26 -8.33
C VAL A 330 -5.69 -15.94 -7.86
N GLY A 331 -6.71 -16.28 -8.64
CA GLY A 331 -8.10 -16.11 -8.24
C GLY A 331 -8.50 -16.96 -7.03
N ILE A 332 -8.06 -18.22 -6.97
CA ILE A 332 -8.26 -19.09 -5.79
C ILE A 332 -7.60 -18.49 -4.54
N SER A 333 -6.35 -18.02 -4.66
CA SER A 333 -5.65 -17.39 -3.53
C SER A 333 -6.29 -16.08 -3.08
N TYR A 334 -6.85 -15.27 -3.98
CA TYR A 334 -7.69 -14.12 -3.61
C TYR A 334 -8.88 -14.54 -2.74
N ALA A 335 -9.62 -15.58 -3.15
CA ALA A 335 -10.74 -16.08 -2.37
C ALA A 335 -10.33 -16.56 -0.98
N ILE A 336 -9.15 -17.18 -0.84
CA ILE A 336 -8.61 -17.60 0.46
C ILE A 336 -8.29 -16.38 1.34
N PHE A 337 -7.69 -15.33 0.79
CA PHE A 337 -7.21 -14.18 1.56
C PHE A 337 -8.27 -13.13 1.86
N PHE A 338 -9.25 -12.93 0.97
CA PHE A 338 -10.23 -11.85 1.02
C PHE A 338 -11.68 -12.33 1.23
N ARG A 339 -11.87 -13.60 1.60
CA ARG A 339 -13.20 -14.14 1.94
C ARG A 339 -13.94 -13.24 2.93
N GLY A 340 -15.20 -12.91 2.64
CA GLY A 340 -16.04 -12.10 3.53
C GLY A 340 -15.54 -10.66 3.72
N ARG A 341 -14.77 -10.11 2.77
CA ARG A 341 -14.29 -8.70 2.79
C ARG A 341 -14.88 -7.83 1.68
N SER A 342 -15.55 -8.44 0.70
CA SER A 342 -16.14 -7.76 -0.46
C SER A 342 -17.65 -7.65 -0.28
N PHE A 343 -18.10 -6.58 0.36
CA PHE A 343 -19.51 -6.38 0.73
C PHE A 343 -20.33 -5.71 -0.38
N ASP A 344 -19.67 -4.84 -1.14
CA ASP A 344 -20.21 -4.04 -2.23
C ASP A 344 -19.22 -3.98 -3.40
N LEU A 345 -19.63 -3.41 -4.53
CA LEU A 345 -18.76 -3.31 -5.70
C LEU A 345 -17.49 -2.51 -5.39
N THR A 346 -17.59 -1.42 -4.62
CA THR A 346 -16.46 -0.57 -4.25
C THR A 346 -15.39 -1.33 -3.47
N SER A 347 -15.78 -2.15 -2.51
CA SER A 347 -14.87 -3.00 -1.76
C SER A 347 -14.29 -4.14 -2.58
N GLY A 348 -15.10 -4.76 -3.43
CA GLY A 348 -14.63 -5.75 -4.40
C GLY A 348 -13.53 -5.16 -5.29
N LEU A 349 -13.79 -3.99 -5.89
CA LEU A 349 -12.83 -3.27 -6.71
C LEU A 349 -11.60 -2.84 -5.90
N GLY A 350 -11.77 -2.26 -4.71
CA GLY A 350 -10.68 -1.75 -3.88
C GLY A 350 -9.70 -2.85 -3.45
N TRP A 351 -10.22 -3.96 -2.94
CA TRP A 351 -9.38 -5.12 -2.59
C TRP A 351 -8.80 -5.80 -3.83
N GLY A 352 -9.60 -5.93 -4.89
CA GLY A 352 -9.19 -6.52 -6.16
C GLY A 352 -8.01 -5.77 -6.79
N VAL A 353 -8.12 -4.46 -6.97
CA VAL A 353 -7.06 -3.58 -7.50
C VAL A 353 -5.82 -3.63 -6.60
N SER A 354 -6.00 -3.60 -5.29
CA SER A 354 -4.87 -3.69 -4.35
C SER A 354 -4.13 -5.02 -4.47
N TYR A 355 -4.86 -6.11 -4.66
CA TYR A 355 -4.30 -7.44 -4.86
C TYR A 355 -3.65 -7.60 -6.24
N GLY A 356 -4.24 -6.99 -7.28
CA GLY A 356 -3.63 -6.89 -8.60
C GLY A 356 -2.28 -6.18 -8.55
N PHE A 357 -2.20 -5.03 -7.88
CA PHE A 357 -0.95 -4.30 -7.69
C PHE A 357 0.09 -5.12 -6.92
N LEU A 358 -0.31 -5.84 -5.87
CA LEU A 358 0.57 -6.78 -5.17
C LEU A 358 1.12 -7.85 -6.11
N TRP A 359 0.28 -8.41 -7.00
CA TRP A 359 0.72 -9.40 -7.99
C TRP A 359 1.52 -8.83 -9.14
N TRP A 360 1.41 -7.55 -9.47
CA TRP A 360 2.35 -6.92 -10.39
C TRP A 360 3.76 -6.92 -9.79
N ILE A 361 3.88 -6.58 -8.51
CA ILE A 361 5.17 -6.59 -7.80
C ILE A 361 5.68 -8.02 -7.63
N LEU A 362 4.86 -8.91 -7.08
CA LEU A 362 5.26 -10.28 -6.76
C LEU A 362 5.39 -11.14 -8.02
N GLY A 363 4.43 -11.07 -8.94
CA GLY A 363 4.39 -11.84 -10.17
C GLY A 363 5.30 -11.25 -11.23
N ALA A 364 4.91 -10.12 -11.83
CA ALA A 364 5.58 -9.58 -13.02
C ALA A 364 7.00 -9.07 -12.75
N LEU A 365 7.22 -8.36 -11.64
CA LEU A 365 8.53 -7.78 -11.32
C LEU A 365 9.48 -8.75 -10.60
N THR A 366 8.96 -9.80 -9.95
CA THR A 366 9.78 -10.66 -9.07
C THR A 366 9.82 -12.10 -9.54
N LEU A 367 8.68 -12.80 -9.56
CA LEU A 367 8.64 -14.22 -9.89
C LEU A 367 8.90 -14.47 -11.37
N ALA A 368 8.36 -13.66 -12.29
CA ALA A 368 8.50 -13.88 -13.72
C ALA A 368 9.96 -13.82 -14.20
N PRO A 369 10.79 -12.81 -13.86
CA PRO A 369 12.21 -12.82 -14.20
C PRO A 369 12.93 -14.09 -13.73
N VAL A 370 12.59 -14.56 -12.52
CA VAL A 370 13.26 -15.70 -11.90
C VAL A 370 12.84 -17.04 -12.48
N LEU A 371 11.55 -17.22 -12.74
CA LEU A 371 11.05 -18.41 -13.43
C LEU A 371 11.57 -18.50 -14.87
N LEU A 372 11.98 -17.36 -15.45
CA LEU A 372 12.63 -17.29 -16.76
C LEU A 372 14.18 -17.40 -16.69
N GLY A 373 14.75 -17.64 -15.51
CA GLY A 373 16.19 -17.82 -15.32
C GLY A 373 17.01 -16.54 -15.18
N GLY A 374 16.36 -15.37 -15.05
CA GLY A 374 17.00 -14.09 -14.80
C GLY A 374 16.95 -13.66 -13.33
N THR A 375 17.46 -12.45 -13.05
CA THR A 375 17.48 -11.84 -11.72
C THR A 375 16.54 -10.63 -11.67
N PRO A 376 15.73 -10.43 -10.61
CA PRO A 376 14.87 -9.26 -10.50
C PRO A 376 15.72 -8.04 -10.12
N ARG A 377 15.94 -7.14 -11.07
CA ARG A 377 16.77 -5.93 -10.87
C ARG A 377 15.96 -4.72 -10.38
N TRP A 378 14.66 -4.68 -10.68
CA TRP A 378 13.73 -3.62 -10.29
C TRP A 378 14.18 -2.20 -10.66
N THR A 379 14.99 -2.05 -11.71
CA THR A 379 15.40 -0.71 -12.17
C THR A 379 14.20 0.08 -12.71
N ALA A 380 14.32 1.41 -12.78
CA ALA A 380 13.29 2.23 -13.41
C ALA A 380 12.97 1.76 -14.85
N ALA A 381 13.98 1.30 -15.59
CA ALA A 381 13.81 0.71 -16.91
C ALA A 381 13.02 -0.62 -16.89
N ASP A 382 13.27 -1.49 -15.90
CA ASP A 382 12.50 -2.73 -15.75
C ASP A 382 11.04 -2.44 -15.41
N LEU A 383 10.78 -1.47 -14.52
CA LEU A 383 9.41 -1.04 -14.21
C LEU A 383 8.70 -0.43 -15.43
N ALA A 384 9.42 0.34 -16.26
CA ALA A 384 8.90 0.86 -17.53
C ALA A 384 8.56 -0.25 -18.51
N ALA A 385 9.44 -1.23 -18.68
CA ALA A 385 9.18 -2.40 -19.52
C ALA A 385 7.99 -3.22 -19.02
N ALA A 386 7.79 -3.28 -17.69
CA ALA A 386 6.66 -3.98 -17.06
C ALA A 386 5.39 -3.11 -16.91
N PHE A 387 5.37 -1.87 -17.42
CA PHE A 387 4.22 -0.98 -17.26
C PHE A 387 2.93 -1.48 -17.93
N PRO A 388 2.95 -2.08 -19.14
CA PRO A 388 1.75 -2.70 -19.69
C PRO A 388 1.21 -3.82 -18.79
N ALA A 389 2.11 -4.58 -18.14
CA ALA A 389 1.72 -5.60 -17.18
C ALA A 389 1.10 -4.99 -15.91
N LEU A 390 1.51 -3.80 -15.46
CA LEU A 390 0.84 -3.08 -14.36
C LEU A 390 -0.63 -2.83 -14.70
N ILE A 391 -0.91 -2.24 -15.87
CA ILE A 391 -2.28 -1.97 -16.33
C ILE A 391 -3.10 -3.26 -16.33
N GLY A 392 -2.53 -4.33 -16.90
CA GLY A 392 -3.18 -5.63 -16.96
C GLY A 392 -3.45 -6.24 -15.58
N HIS A 393 -2.54 -6.11 -14.62
CA HIS A 393 -2.74 -6.58 -13.24
C HIS A 393 -3.81 -5.77 -12.48
N LEU A 394 -3.86 -4.44 -12.68
CA LEU A 394 -4.90 -3.61 -12.09
C LEU A 394 -6.28 -3.97 -12.65
N ALA A 395 -6.39 -4.15 -13.98
CA ALA A 395 -7.62 -4.57 -14.65
C ALA A 395 -8.04 -5.99 -14.26
N TYR A 396 -7.08 -6.92 -14.18
CA TYR A 396 -7.26 -8.27 -13.64
C TYR A 396 -7.85 -8.21 -12.23
N GLY A 397 -7.21 -7.45 -11.34
CA GLY A 397 -7.59 -7.31 -9.94
C GLY A 397 -8.98 -6.71 -9.78
N ALA A 398 -9.29 -5.63 -10.50
CA ALA A 398 -10.61 -5.02 -10.52
C ALA A 398 -11.70 -6.02 -10.95
N THR A 399 -11.46 -6.75 -12.04
CA THR A 399 -12.40 -7.75 -12.57
C THR A 399 -12.58 -8.91 -11.59
N LEU A 400 -11.48 -9.46 -11.07
CA LEU A 400 -11.47 -10.52 -10.07
C LEU A 400 -12.30 -10.13 -8.84
N GLY A 401 -12.05 -8.95 -8.28
CA GLY A 401 -12.75 -8.45 -7.11
C GLY A 401 -14.25 -8.23 -7.37
N ALA A 402 -14.61 -7.64 -8.51
CA ALA A 402 -16.01 -7.40 -8.88
C ALA A 402 -16.78 -8.71 -9.14
N VAL A 403 -16.20 -9.65 -9.88
CA VAL A 403 -16.84 -10.94 -10.19
C VAL A 403 -16.95 -11.80 -8.94
N TYR A 404 -15.89 -11.91 -8.14
CA TYR A 404 -15.93 -12.66 -6.88
C TYR A 404 -17.02 -12.11 -5.95
N GLN A 405 -17.06 -10.79 -5.79
CA GLN A 405 -18.07 -10.11 -4.99
C GLN A 405 -19.50 -10.39 -5.49
N ARG A 406 -19.72 -10.35 -6.82
CA ARG A 406 -21.02 -10.65 -7.41
C ARG A 406 -21.46 -12.09 -7.16
N LEU A 407 -20.54 -13.05 -7.22
CA LEU A 407 -20.79 -14.46 -6.95
C LEU A 407 -21.09 -14.71 -5.46
N GLU A 408 -20.32 -14.09 -4.57
CA GLU A 408 -20.54 -14.15 -3.12
C GLU A 408 -21.88 -13.51 -2.73
N GLN A 409 -22.27 -12.41 -3.38
CA GLN A 409 -23.58 -11.79 -3.16
C GLN A 409 -24.75 -12.70 -3.50
N ARG A 410 -24.64 -13.49 -4.59
CA ARG A 410 -25.68 -14.44 -5.03
C ARG A 410 -25.75 -15.69 -4.17
N ALA A 411 -24.74 -15.94 -3.33
CA ALA A 411 -24.80 -17.01 -2.36
C ALA A 411 -25.71 -16.62 -1.19
N SER A 412 -26.85 -17.30 -1.08
CA SER A 412 -27.71 -17.27 0.10
C SER A 412 -27.56 -18.59 0.87
N PRO A 413 -26.89 -18.59 2.03
CA PRO A 413 -26.88 -19.75 2.90
C PRO A 413 -28.31 -20.09 3.34
N TRP A 414 -28.71 -21.35 3.24
CA TRP A 414 -30.07 -21.79 3.57
C TRP A 414 -30.44 -21.61 5.05
N TRP A 415 -29.42 -21.49 5.92
CA TRP A 415 -29.58 -21.31 7.37
C TRP A 415 -29.63 -19.84 7.82
N LEU A 416 -29.33 -18.88 6.94
CA LEU A 416 -29.42 -17.44 7.25
C LEU A 416 -30.66 -16.86 6.57
N THR A 417 -31.53 -16.22 7.36
CA THR A 417 -32.63 -15.46 6.77
C THR A 417 -32.07 -14.29 5.95
N ARG A 418 -32.75 -13.89 4.87
CA ARG A 418 -32.29 -12.77 4.02
C ARG A 418 -32.06 -11.50 4.85
N GLY A 419 -32.92 -11.22 5.82
CA GLY A 419 -32.79 -10.06 6.71
C GLY A 419 -31.56 -10.10 7.62
N GLN A 420 -31.22 -11.26 8.18
CA GLN A 420 -30.01 -11.41 9.02
C GLN A 420 -28.72 -11.26 8.18
N ALA A 421 -28.66 -11.91 7.02
CA ALA A 421 -27.52 -11.80 6.11
C ALA A 421 -27.31 -10.34 5.62
N GLU A 422 -28.40 -9.61 5.36
CA GLU A 422 -28.34 -8.19 5.01
C GLU A 422 -27.87 -7.31 6.17
N ALA A 423 -28.33 -7.59 7.41
CA ALA A 423 -27.93 -6.83 8.60
C ALA A 423 -26.44 -7.01 8.94
N GLU A 424 -25.93 -8.25 8.86
CA GLU A 424 -24.50 -8.54 9.02
C GLU A 424 -23.67 -7.83 7.95
N ARG A 425 -24.07 -7.92 6.68
CA ARG A 425 -23.39 -7.23 5.57
C ARG A 425 -23.35 -5.72 5.77
N ARG A 426 -24.46 -5.07 6.16
CA ARG A 426 -24.51 -3.62 6.42
C ARG A 426 -23.56 -3.23 7.57
N THR A 427 -23.49 -4.06 8.60
CA THR A 427 -22.60 -3.83 9.75
C THR A 427 -21.14 -3.93 9.31
N SER A 428 -20.74 -5.01 8.63
CA SER A 428 -19.37 -5.19 8.15
C SER A 428 -18.96 -4.17 7.09
N MET A 429 -19.88 -3.79 6.19
CA MET A 429 -19.68 -2.70 5.24
C MET A 429 -19.36 -1.40 5.99
N ARG A 430 -20.18 -1.04 6.99
CA ARG A 430 -19.96 0.16 7.80
C ARG A 430 -18.62 0.12 8.52
N GLU A 431 -18.24 -1.01 9.10
CA GLU A 431 -16.93 -1.18 9.74
C GLU A 431 -15.77 -1.01 8.76
N GLN A 432 -15.90 -1.52 7.54
CA GLN A 432 -14.87 -1.40 6.52
C GLN A 432 -14.72 0.04 6.01
N THR A 433 -15.83 0.72 5.75
CA THR A 433 -15.83 2.13 5.29
C THR A 433 -15.26 3.07 6.35
N LEU A 434 -15.54 2.82 7.63
CA LEU A 434 -15.01 3.61 8.74
C LEU A 434 -13.58 3.21 9.15
N GLY A 435 -13.08 2.09 8.63
CA GLY A 435 -11.74 1.58 8.89
C GLY A 435 -10.66 2.19 7.99
N SER A 436 -9.50 1.54 7.91
CA SER A 436 -8.42 1.95 7.01
C SER A 436 -8.59 1.46 5.57
N ALA A 437 -9.58 0.62 5.26
CA ALA A 437 -9.64 -0.04 3.96
C ALA A 437 -9.72 0.97 2.79
N PRO A 438 -10.57 2.01 2.82
CA PRO A 438 -10.58 3.02 1.78
C PRO A 438 -9.23 3.74 1.63
N ALA A 439 -8.59 4.10 2.75
CA ALA A 439 -7.28 4.73 2.72
C ALA A 439 -6.21 3.81 2.11
N LEU A 440 -6.25 2.51 2.39
CA LEU A 440 -5.34 1.54 1.80
C LEU A 440 -5.54 1.45 0.28
N TRP A 441 -6.79 1.29 -0.19
CA TRP A 441 -7.06 1.19 -1.62
C TRP A 441 -6.64 2.46 -2.36
N THR A 442 -6.96 3.63 -1.81
CA THR A 442 -6.57 4.92 -2.38
C THR A 442 -5.05 5.07 -2.40
N LEU A 443 -4.34 4.70 -1.33
CA LEU A 443 -2.89 4.77 -1.29
C LEU A 443 -2.25 3.84 -2.32
N VAL A 444 -2.77 2.62 -2.49
CA VAL A 444 -2.29 1.70 -3.53
C VAL A 444 -2.53 2.25 -4.94
N LEU A 445 -3.70 2.84 -5.18
CA LEU A 445 -3.98 3.50 -6.45
C LEU A 445 -3.03 4.68 -6.68
N LEU A 446 -2.77 5.50 -5.66
CA LEU A 446 -1.82 6.60 -5.74
C LEU A 446 -0.41 6.10 -6.06
N MET A 447 0.05 5.02 -5.41
CA MET A 447 1.34 4.40 -5.73
C MET A 447 1.41 3.96 -7.20
N ALA A 448 0.37 3.30 -7.69
CA ALA A 448 0.31 2.85 -9.08
C ALA A 448 0.32 4.03 -10.06
N LEU A 449 -0.40 5.11 -9.74
CA LEU A 449 -0.48 6.32 -10.55
C LEU A 449 0.79 7.18 -10.50
N THR A 450 1.62 7.05 -9.47
CA THR A 450 2.92 7.74 -9.42
C THR A 450 4.03 6.98 -10.13
N ILE A 451 3.84 5.70 -10.48
CA ILE A 451 4.83 4.91 -11.22
C ILE A 451 5.35 5.62 -12.48
N PRO A 452 4.51 6.21 -13.37
CA PRO A 452 5.00 6.98 -14.52
C PRO A 452 5.96 8.12 -14.15
N ILE A 453 5.66 8.86 -13.08
CA ILE A 453 6.52 9.96 -12.57
C ILE A 453 7.91 9.42 -12.21
N LEU A 454 7.98 8.21 -11.67
CA LEU A 454 9.21 7.57 -11.21
C LEU A 454 10.04 6.94 -12.32
N ILE A 455 9.48 6.64 -13.50
CA ILE A 455 10.16 5.80 -14.51
C ILE A 455 10.36 6.47 -15.87
N THR A 456 9.55 7.47 -16.23
CA THR A 456 9.70 8.19 -17.49
C THR A 456 10.94 9.08 -17.42
N ASN A 457 11.77 9.12 -18.47
CA ASN A 457 13.00 9.92 -18.45
C ASN A 457 12.77 11.41 -18.57
#